data_AF-A0A7S4C2G2-F1
#
_entry.id   AF-A0A7S4C2G2-F1
#
_cell.length_a   1.000
_cell.length_b   1.000
_cell.length_c   1.000
_cell.angle_alpha   90.00
_cell.angle_beta   90.00
_cell.angle_gamma   90.00
#
_symmetry.space_group_name_H-M   'P 1'
#
loop_
_entity.id
_entity.type
_entity.pdbx_description
1 polymer ?
#
loop_
_entity_poly.entity_id
_entity_poly.type
_entity_poly.pdbx_seq_one_letter_code
_entity_poly.pdbx_strand_id
1 'polypeptide(L)'
;GLGHNVVERWEMPKLASMGTQDVPASLEQFGSVADAADGFAGVTPEQKALVADVLRARGWVVGMLGDGMNDAAAMKRADVGIAVKGAADAACACADVILNSDALASLIECIKICRNIIGRIRHYLRFRVGASLHLLLFFFVAALIVSPAEVFPPSPGELLGAPAVFVLPVTALVIIVILTDVSMLAVSLDKSAHNATKPTRWNIPPLLLAGAIVGVINACASLAWIVLLLRVSGDSPKKDMITDLADWLREEFDEPSYSELCTLVFLQILLSQCLTMLGTRSLSFFLFESVAAAGHVLFCVLAMVVASILAVVWPTGATEPNVHHHLHPISWAWVGVTWAFCWGGFVTLDLIKAAGNAAAHLADGISQSEEVFDGSTAVAKDETEMKYKSVAKHKLRRAALTMIAKDKISQGRPLHQPLGSDLPNATNLTIPQILERISNLEVEIKLLRGAVMALRDPQDAPFESPSRRLSAGGFPLTPSKSYN
;
A
#
# COMPACT_ATOMS: atom_id res chain seq x y z
N GLY A 1 -1.48 4.60 -33.85
CA GLY A 1 -2.77 3.95 -34.18
C GLY A 1 -3.34 3.31 -32.92
N LEU A 2 -4.60 2.86 -32.97
CA LEU A 2 -5.35 2.26 -31.84
C LEU A 2 -4.83 0.88 -31.36
N GLY A 3 -3.63 0.46 -31.79
CA GLY A 3 -3.07 -0.86 -31.50
C GLY A 3 -3.63 -1.98 -32.39
N HIS A 4 -3.46 -3.23 -31.94
CA HIS A 4 -3.78 -4.43 -32.70
C HIS A 4 -5.09 -5.09 -32.23
N ASN A 5 -5.47 -4.91 -30.96
CA ASN A 5 -6.71 -5.45 -30.39
C ASN A 5 -7.77 -4.36 -30.22
N VAL A 6 -8.46 -4.01 -31.30
CA VAL A 6 -9.53 -3.00 -31.28
C VAL A 6 -10.88 -3.69 -31.12
N VAL A 7 -11.61 -3.30 -30.08
CA VAL A 7 -12.96 -3.81 -29.81
C VAL A 7 -13.98 -2.89 -30.46
N GLU A 8 -14.81 -3.46 -31.32
CA GLU A 8 -15.81 -2.74 -32.09
C GLU A 8 -17.11 -2.56 -31.30
N ARG A 9 -17.89 -1.53 -31.68
CA ARG A 9 -19.15 -1.17 -31.00
C ARG A 9 -20.11 -2.34 -30.78
N TRP A 10 -20.21 -3.25 -31.76
CA TRP A 10 -21.14 -4.39 -31.69
C TRP A 10 -20.66 -5.53 -30.78
N GLU A 11 -19.38 -5.53 -30.42
CA GLU A 11 -18.78 -6.47 -29.47
C GLU A 11 -18.94 -6.01 -28.02
N MET A 12 -19.29 -4.73 -27.82
CA MET A 12 -19.59 -4.19 -26.51
C MET A 12 -20.96 -4.62 -25.99
N PRO A 13 -21.12 -4.70 -24.65
CA PRO A 13 -22.41 -4.95 -24.02
C PRO A 13 -23.45 -3.95 -24.50
N LYS A 14 -24.61 -4.46 -24.93
CA LYS A 14 -25.78 -3.62 -25.19
C LYS A 14 -26.34 -3.15 -23.86
N LEU A 15 -26.14 -1.88 -23.55
CA LEU A 15 -26.75 -1.23 -22.39
C LEU A 15 -28.27 -1.19 -22.59
N ALA A 16 -29.01 -2.13 -21.98
CA ALA A 16 -30.45 -2.00 -21.86
C ALA A 16 -30.72 -0.81 -20.94
N SER A 17 -31.10 0.34 -21.52
CA SER A 17 -31.53 1.59 -20.85
C SER A 17 -31.21 1.64 -19.35
N MET A 18 -29.92 1.82 -19.02
CA MET A 18 -29.47 1.79 -17.63
C MET A 18 -29.81 3.11 -16.93
N GLY A 19 -30.82 3.07 -16.08
CA GLY A 19 -31.18 4.15 -15.15
C GLY A 19 -30.54 4.02 -13.76
N THR A 20 -29.59 3.11 -13.54
CA THR A 20 -29.06 2.83 -12.20
C THR A 20 -27.55 2.66 -12.20
N GLN A 21 -26.91 3.16 -11.14
CA GLN A 21 -25.47 3.28 -10.92
C GLN A 21 -24.73 1.94 -10.69
N ASP A 22 -25.40 0.79 -10.88
CA ASP A 22 -24.84 -0.52 -10.58
C ASP A 22 -24.44 -1.29 -11.85
N VAL A 23 -23.16 -1.68 -11.87
CA VAL A 23 -22.46 -2.51 -12.86
C VAL A 23 -22.96 -3.97 -12.70
N PRO A 24 -23.69 -4.58 -13.65
CA PRO A 24 -24.22 -5.94 -13.52
C PRO A 24 -23.13 -7.01 -13.59
N ALA A 25 -23.41 -8.20 -13.06
CA ALA A 25 -22.54 -9.39 -13.10
C ALA A 25 -22.07 -9.80 -14.52
N SER A 26 -22.69 -9.29 -15.59
CA SER A 26 -22.24 -9.47 -16.97
C SER A 26 -20.96 -8.69 -17.32
N LEU A 27 -20.50 -7.77 -16.46
CA LEU A 27 -19.34 -6.91 -16.73
C LEU A 27 -17.99 -7.51 -16.29
N GLU A 28 -17.95 -8.63 -15.58
CA GLU A 28 -16.70 -9.37 -15.37
C GLU A 28 -16.11 -9.87 -16.71
N GLN A 29 -16.96 -10.45 -17.57
CA GLN A 29 -16.55 -10.93 -18.90
C GLN A 29 -16.11 -9.77 -19.80
N PHE A 30 -16.81 -8.63 -19.75
CA PHE A 30 -16.39 -7.45 -20.49
C PHE A 30 -15.12 -6.82 -19.90
N GLY A 31 -14.92 -6.96 -18.59
CA GLY A 31 -13.71 -6.51 -17.89
C GLY A 31 -12.43 -7.13 -18.43
N SER A 32 -12.40 -8.46 -18.64
CA SER A 32 -11.25 -9.11 -19.26
C SER A 32 -11.02 -8.67 -20.71
N VAL A 33 -12.09 -8.37 -21.45
CA VAL A 33 -12.00 -7.84 -22.81
C VAL A 33 -11.43 -6.42 -22.78
N ALA A 34 -11.89 -5.59 -21.84
CA ALA A 34 -11.44 -4.22 -21.68
C ALA A 34 -9.97 -4.11 -21.25
N ASP A 35 -9.49 -5.01 -20.38
CA ASP A 35 -8.08 -5.08 -19.99
C ASP A 35 -7.16 -5.46 -21.18
N ALA A 36 -7.64 -6.32 -22.07
CA ALA A 36 -6.88 -6.81 -23.21
C ALA A 36 -6.94 -5.86 -24.44
N ALA A 37 -7.93 -4.96 -24.48
CA ALA A 37 -8.16 -4.08 -25.62
C ALA A 37 -7.11 -2.96 -25.70
N ASP A 38 -6.58 -2.74 -26.90
CA ASP A 38 -5.72 -1.58 -27.19
C ASP A 38 -6.54 -0.33 -27.54
N GLY A 39 -7.81 -0.51 -27.91
CA GLY A 39 -8.71 0.58 -28.28
C GLY A 39 -10.14 0.15 -28.51
N PHE A 40 -11.04 1.12 -28.58
CA PHE A 40 -12.46 0.92 -28.81
C PHE A 40 -12.95 1.81 -29.96
N ALA A 41 -13.65 1.23 -30.93
CA ALA A 41 -14.09 1.92 -32.15
C ALA A 41 -15.61 2.01 -32.25
N GLY A 42 -16.10 3.11 -32.84
CA GLY A 42 -17.54 3.34 -33.09
C GLY A 42 -18.40 3.49 -31.83
N VAL A 43 -17.79 3.73 -30.67
CA VAL A 43 -18.46 3.74 -29.36
C VAL A 43 -19.40 4.92 -29.15
N THR A 44 -20.54 4.65 -28.51
CA THR A 44 -21.48 5.68 -28.06
C THR A 44 -21.00 6.40 -26.79
N PRO A 45 -21.51 7.62 -26.50
CA PRO A 45 -21.23 8.31 -25.24
C PRO A 45 -21.45 7.43 -24.00
N GLU A 46 -22.55 6.68 -23.96
CA GLU A 46 -22.88 5.78 -22.85
C GLU A 46 -21.88 4.62 -22.74
N GLN A 47 -21.43 4.08 -23.87
CA GLN A 47 -20.41 3.03 -23.89
C GLN A 47 -19.03 3.54 -23.46
N LYS A 48 -18.65 4.79 -23.77
CA LYS A 48 -17.41 5.39 -23.26
C LYS A 48 -17.42 5.45 -21.73
N ALA A 49 -18.55 5.88 -21.15
CA ALA A 49 -18.72 5.92 -19.71
C ALA A 49 -18.68 4.51 -19.07
N LEU A 50 -19.30 3.52 -19.72
CA LEU A 50 -19.24 2.12 -19.29
C LEU A 50 -17.81 1.58 -19.24
N VAL A 51 -16.99 1.86 -20.25
CA VAL A 51 -15.58 1.44 -20.27
C VAL A 51 -14.83 2.03 -19.08
N ALA A 52 -15.04 3.31 -18.76
CA ALA A 52 -14.43 3.93 -17.59
C ALA A 52 -14.86 3.23 -16.29
N ASP A 53 -16.16 2.98 -16.09
CA ASP A 53 -16.65 2.30 -14.89
C ASP A 53 -16.09 0.88 -14.73
N VAL A 54 -16.00 0.13 -15.83
CA VAL A 54 -15.51 -1.25 -15.82
C VAL A 54 -14.03 -1.29 -15.46
N LEU A 55 -13.21 -0.44 -16.08
CA LEU A 55 -11.78 -0.36 -15.76
C LEU A 55 -11.56 0.08 -14.30
N ARG A 56 -12.35 1.04 -13.80
CA ARG A 56 -12.31 1.48 -12.39
C ARG A 56 -12.73 0.37 -11.42
N ALA A 57 -13.81 -0.34 -11.73
CA ALA A 57 -14.28 -1.47 -10.92
C ALA A 57 -13.25 -2.60 -10.81
N ARG A 58 -12.34 -2.72 -11.80
CA ARG A 58 -11.20 -3.65 -11.77
C ARG A 58 -9.97 -3.10 -11.05
N GLY A 59 -10.04 -1.89 -10.52
CA GLY A 59 -8.97 -1.26 -9.74
C GLY A 59 -7.92 -0.51 -10.58
N TRP A 60 -8.19 -0.24 -11.86
CA TRP A 60 -7.37 0.69 -12.63
C TRP A 60 -7.71 2.13 -12.23
N VAL A 61 -6.69 3.00 -12.30
CA VAL A 61 -6.90 4.45 -12.22
C VAL A 61 -7.06 4.95 -13.65
N VAL A 62 -8.23 5.49 -13.97
CA VAL A 62 -8.64 5.82 -15.33
C VAL A 62 -8.61 7.32 -15.56
N GLY A 63 -7.78 7.76 -16.52
CA GLY A 63 -7.82 9.10 -17.07
C GLY A 63 -8.54 9.11 -18.42
N MET A 64 -9.53 10.00 -18.60
CA MET A 64 -10.28 10.12 -19.85
C MET A 64 -10.02 11.49 -20.46
N LEU A 65 -9.50 11.50 -21.68
CA LEU A 65 -9.29 12.72 -22.47
C LEU A 65 -10.46 12.92 -23.43
N GLY A 66 -11.04 14.12 -23.44
CA GLY A 66 -12.18 14.47 -24.29
C GLY A 66 -12.12 15.91 -24.79
N ASP A 67 -12.77 16.17 -25.92
CA ASP A 67 -12.82 17.49 -26.56
C ASP A 67 -14.26 18.01 -26.75
N GLY A 68 -15.26 17.13 -26.67
CA GLY A 68 -16.65 17.44 -26.95
C GLY A 68 -17.63 17.11 -25.82
N MET A 69 -18.85 17.61 -25.96
CA MET A 69 -19.96 17.35 -25.03
C MET A 69 -20.28 15.85 -24.89
N ASN A 70 -20.01 15.05 -25.93
CA ASN A 70 -20.21 13.61 -25.93
C ASN A 70 -19.27 12.86 -24.96
N ASP A 71 -18.11 13.45 -24.64
CA ASP A 71 -17.14 12.83 -23.74
C ASP A 71 -17.38 13.21 -22.28
N ALA A 72 -18.18 14.25 -22.03
CA ALA A 72 -18.44 14.79 -20.70
C ALA A 72 -18.91 13.72 -19.70
N ALA A 73 -19.81 12.83 -20.13
CA ALA A 73 -20.29 11.73 -19.28
C ALA A 73 -19.17 10.76 -18.90
N ALA A 74 -18.31 10.39 -19.85
CA ALA A 74 -17.19 9.49 -19.62
C ALA A 74 -16.08 10.14 -18.79
N MET A 75 -15.78 11.42 -19.04
CA MET A 75 -14.85 12.22 -18.24
C MET A 75 -15.27 12.28 -16.79
N LYS A 76 -16.57 12.48 -16.52
CA LYS A 76 -17.12 12.52 -15.17
C LYS A 76 -17.15 11.15 -14.48
N ARG A 77 -17.18 10.05 -15.24
CA ARG A 77 -17.08 8.69 -14.70
C ARG A 77 -15.65 8.20 -14.51
N ALA A 78 -14.67 8.83 -15.17
CA ALA A 78 -13.25 8.54 -14.97
C ALA A 78 -12.76 9.04 -13.59
N ASP A 79 -11.56 8.62 -13.18
CA ASP A 79 -10.93 9.17 -11.97
C ASP A 79 -10.33 10.56 -12.22
N VAL A 80 -9.94 10.84 -13.47
CA VAL A 80 -9.48 12.16 -13.92
C VAL A 80 -10.02 12.44 -15.33
N GLY A 81 -10.85 13.48 -15.46
CA GLY A 81 -11.28 14.03 -16.75
C GLY A 81 -10.29 15.07 -17.27
N ILE A 82 -9.89 14.96 -18.53
CA ILE A 82 -8.88 15.82 -19.14
C ILE A 82 -9.45 16.46 -20.42
N ALA A 83 -9.54 17.79 -20.45
CA ALA A 83 -9.91 18.53 -21.64
C ALA A 83 -8.65 19.01 -22.38
N VAL A 84 -8.70 18.99 -23.71
CA VAL A 84 -7.65 19.56 -24.57
C VAL A 84 -7.87 21.05 -24.82
N LYS A 85 -6.83 21.74 -25.27
CA LYS A 85 -6.95 23.13 -25.70
C LYS A 85 -7.99 23.27 -26.82
N GLY A 86 -8.95 24.16 -26.63
CA GLY A 86 -10.03 24.38 -27.60
C GLY A 86 -11.18 23.36 -27.51
N ALA A 87 -11.19 22.50 -26.48
CA ALA A 87 -12.34 21.67 -26.17
C ALA A 87 -13.60 22.53 -25.93
N ALA A 88 -14.77 21.95 -26.24
CA ALA A 88 -16.05 22.60 -26.01
C ALA A 88 -16.25 22.97 -24.54
N ASP A 89 -16.95 24.07 -24.26
CA ASP A 89 -17.20 24.57 -22.90
C ASP A 89 -17.80 23.49 -21.98
N ALA A 90 -18.65 22.63 -22.53
CA ALA A 90 -19.24 21.51 -21.80
C ALA A 90 -18.20 20.45 -21.37
N ALA A 91 -17.19 20.18 -22.20
CA ALA A 91 -16.09 19.26 -21.86
C ALA A 91 -15.16 19.90 -20.82
N CYS A 92 -14.81 21.18 -21.00
CA CYS A 92 -14.02 21.96 -20.03
C CYS A 92 -14.71 22.02 -18.65
N ALA A 93 -16.03 22.18 -18.61
CA ALA A 93 -16.81 22.19 -17.36
C ALA A 93 -16.84 20.83 -16.65
N CYS A 94 -16.56 19.73 -17.36
CA CYS A 94 -16.52 18.39 -16.79
C CYS A 94 -15.09 17.87 -16.55
N ALA A 95 -14.07 18.63 -16.92
CA ALA A 95 -12.67 18.24 -16.78
C ALA A 95 -12.09 18.66 -15.42
N ASP A 96 -11.26 17.80 -14.83
CA ASP A 96 -10.44 18.13 -13.67
C ASP A 96 -9.16 18.88 -14.09
N VAL A 97 -8.69 18.64 -15.32
CA VAL A 97 -7.48 19.24 -15.88
C VAL A 97 -7.76 19.73 -17.30
N ILE A 98 -7.38 20.97 -17.61
CA ILE A 98 -7.43 21.54 -18.96
C ILE A 98 -6.00 21.73 -19.46
N LEU A 99 -5.66 21.05 -20.56
CA LEU A 99 -4.35 21.18 -21.19
C LEU A 99 -4.30 22.48 -22.00
N ASN A 100 -3.26 23.28 -21.78
CA ASN A 100 -2.99 24.48 -22.57
C ASN A 100 -2.24 24.19 -23.89
N SER A 101 -2.14 22.91 -24.24
CA SER A 101 -1.64 22.43 -25.52
C SER A 101 -2.57 21.34 -26.06
N ASP A 102 -2.53 21.20 -27.37
CA ASP A 102 -3.19 20.20 -28.20
C ASP A 102 -2.35 18.91 -28.36
N ALA A 103 -1.14 18.87 -27.78
CA ALA A 103 -0.23 17.75 -27.89
C ALA A 103 -0.38 16.74 -26.74
N LEU A 104 -0.65 15.48 -27.07
CA LEU A 104 -0.62 14.35 -26.12
C LEU A 104 0.74 14.24 -25.39
N ALA A 105 1.82 14.74 -25.99
CA ALA A 105 3.13 14.83 -25.37
C ALA A 105 3.12 15.63 -24.06
N SER A 106 2.34 16.72 -23.98
CA SER A 106 2.23 17.53 -22.76
C SER A 106 1.50 16.78 -21.64
N LEU A 107 0.58 15.87 -21.97
CA LEU A 107 -0.03 14.99 -20.97
C LEU A 107 1.00 14.03 -20.37
N ILE A 108 1.90 13.48 -21.19
CA ILE A 108 2.97 12.59 -20.71
C ILE A 108 3.91 13.35 -19.76
N GLU A 109 4.27 14.59 -20.10
CA GLU A 109 5.08 15.45 -19.23
C GLU A 109 4.37 15.76 -17.91
N CYS A 110 3.08 16.11 -17.96
CA CYS A 110 2.25 16.33 -16.78
C CYS A 110 2.27 15.09 -15.85
N ILE A 111 2.06 13.89 -16.39
CA ILE A 111 2.10 12.64 -15.62
C ILE A 111 3.46 12.43 -14.95
N LYS A 112 4.57 12.73 -15.65
CA LYS A 112 5.93 12.63 -15.07
C LYS A 112 6.10 13.60 -13.90
N ILE A 113 5.63 14.84 -14.04
CA ILE A 113 5.68 15.85 -12.97
C ILE A 113 4.84 15.39 -11.77
N CYS A 114 3.62 14.91 -11.98
CA CYS A 114 2.76 14.38 -10.92
C CYS A 114 3.42 13.24 -10.15
N ARG A 115 4.08 12.30 -10.84
CA ARG A 115 4.81 11.19 -10.20
C ARG A 115 5.96 11.69 -9.31
N ASN A 116 6.69 12.70 -9.77
CA ASN A 116 7.74 13.33 -8.97
C ASN A 116 7.17 14.04 -7.72
N ILE A 117 6.04 14.73 -7.86
CA ILE A 117 5.35 15.36 -6.72
C ILE A 117 4.92 14.32 -5.68
N ILE A 118 4.32 13.20 -6.12
CA ILE A 118 3.93 12.11 -5.22
C ILE A 118 5.17 11.54 -4.48
N GLY A 119 6.31 11.42 -5.18
CA GLY A 119 7.58 11.04 -4.55
C GLY A 119 7.98 11.97 -3.40
N ARG A 120 7.90 13.29 -3.62
CA ARG A 120 8.18 14.32 -2.60
C ARG A 120 7.22 14.23 -1.42
N ILE A 121 5.92 14.02 -1.66
CA ILE A 121 4.93 13.87 -0.59
C ILE A 121 5.25 12.63 0.26
N ARG A 122 5.65 11.52 -0.34
CA ARG A 122 6.05 10.32 0.41
C ARG A 122 7.29 10.57 1.28
N HIS A 123 8.29 11.25 0.75
CA HIS A 123 9.47 11.66 1.54
C HIS A 123 9.06 12.53 2.73
N TYR A 124 8.27 13.57 2.46
CA TYR A 124 7.71 14.45 3.51
C TYR A 124 6.99 13.65 4.61
N LEU A 125 6.12 12.70 4.23
CA LEU A 125 5.36 11.91 5.19
C LEU A 125 6.26 11.00 6.05
N ARG A 126 7.26 10.34 5.45
CA ARG A 126 8.22 9.51 6.22
C ARG A 126 8.95 10.36 7.25
N PHE A 127 9.47 11.51 6.83
CA PHE A 127 10.18 12.42 7.73
C PHE A 127 9.27 12.95 8.83
N ARG A 128 8.07 13.45 8.50
CA ARG A 128 7.17 14.05 9.48
C ARG A 128 6.71 13.06 10.54
N VAL A 129 6.40 11.82 10.15
CA VAL A 129 6.07 10.73 11.07
C VAL A 129 7.26 10.41 11.96
N GLY A 130 8.46 10.26 11.39
CA GLY A 130 9.67 9.97 12.14
C GLY A 130 10.04 11.08 13.14
N ALA A 131 10.00 12.34 12.73
CA ALA A 131 10.31 13.49 13.59
C ALA A 131 9.30 13.63 14.74
N SER A 132 8.01 13.38 14.48
CA SER A 132 6.97 13.43 15.52
C SER A 132 7.18 12.32 16.56
N LEU A 133 7.46 11.09 16.11
CA LEU A 133 7.73 9.97 17.00
C LEU A 133 9.07 10.13 17.74
N HIS A 134 10.08 10.73 17.10
CA HIS A 134 11.35 11.04 17.74
C HIS A 134 11.14 11.92 18.97
N LEU A 135 10.49 13.08 18.83
CA LEU A 135 10.25 13.99 19.96
C LEU A 135 9.34 13.34 21.00
N LEU A 136 8.24 12.70 20.58
CA LEU A 136 7.30 12.07 21.49
C LEU A 136 7.97 11.00 22.34
N LEU A 137 8.66 10.04 21.72
CA LEU A 137 9.31 8.94 22.42
C LEU A 137 10.49 9.42 23.27
N PHE A 138 11.30 10.35 22.75
CA PHE A 138 12.41 10.92 23.51
C PHE A 138 11.92 11.58 24.80
N PHE A 139 10.98 12.52 24.72
CA PHE A 139 10.49 13.23 25.90
C PHE A 139 9.70 12.32 26.84
N PHE A 140 8.87 11.41 26.31
CA PHE A 140 8.12 10.47 27.13
C PHE A 140 9.04 9.55 27.92
N VAL A 141 10.03 8.93 27.27
CA VAL A 141 10.95 8.00 27.94
C VAL A 141 11.93 8.75 28.85
N ALA A 142 12.45 9.91 28.43
CA ALA A 142 13.30 10.74 29.26
C ALA A 142 12.56 11.17 30.54
N ALA A 143 11.28 11.51 30.45
CA ALA A 143 10.49 11.89 31.62
C ALA A 143 10.30 10.74 32.63
N LEU A 144 10.37 9.48 32.20
CA LEU A 144 10.18 8.31 33.05
C LEU A 144 11.48 7.77 33.66
N ILE A 145 12.58 7.85 32.93
CA ILE A 145 13.83 7.14 33.26
C ILE A 145 14.94 8.11 33.68
N VAL A 146 14.90 9.36 33.21
CA VAL A 146 15.99 10.32 33.42
C VAL A 146 15.67 11.24 34.58
N SER A 147 16.46 11.12 35.66
CA SER A 147 16.37 11.96 36.86
C SER A 147 17.65 12.78 37.06
N PRO A 148 17.72 14.01 36.50
CA PRO A 148 18.89 14.87 36.62
C PRO A 148 19.27 15.24 38.05
N ALA A 149 18.30 15.29 38.97
CA ALA A 149 18.52 15.60 40.38
C ALA A 149 19.51 14.66 41.10
N GLU A 150 19.69 13.43 40.61
CA GLU A 150 20.66 12.47 41.19
C GLU A 150 22.11 12.85 40.88
N VAL A 151 22.33 13.49 39.73
CA VAL A 151 23.66 13.87 39.23
C VAL A 151 24.01 15.30 39.63
N PHE A 152 23.02 16.20 39.63
CA PHE A 152 23.20 17.62 39.93
C PHE A 152 22.48 17.98 41.24
N PRO A 153 23.09 17.74 42.41
CA PRO A 153 22.54 18.15 43.69
C PRO A 153 22.47 19.69 43.80
N PRO A 154 21.56 20.23 44.63
CA PRO A 154 21.47 21.68 44.84
C PRO A 154 22.80 22.24 45.34
N SER A 155 23.26 23.31 44.71
CA SER A 155 24.50 23.98 45.12
C SER A 155 24.28 24.76 46.44
N PRO A 156 25.35 25.04 47.22
CA PRO A 156 25.21 25.77 48.48
C PRO A 156 24.71 27.21 48.24
N GLY A 157 23.44 27.47 48.53
CA GLY A 157 22.80 28.78 48.35
C GLY A 157 21.60 28.79 47.41
N GLU A 158 21.39 27.71 46.65
CA GLU A 158 20.21 27.53 45.78
C GLU A 158 19.13 26.72 46.50
N LEU A 159 17.88 27.18 46.45
CA LEU A 159 16.74 26.53 47.14
C LEU A 159 16.25 25.28 46.39
N LEU A 160 16.53 25.16 45.10
CA LEU A 160 16.09 24.08 44.20
C LEU A 160 17.28 23.61 43.35
N GLY A 161 17.59 22.31 43.37
CA GLY A 161 18.59 21.71 42.48
C GLY A 161 18.04 21.43 41.07
N ALA A 162 18.71 20.57 40.31
CA ALA A 162 18.16 20.11 39.03
C ALA A 162 16.80 19.41 39.23
N PRO A 163 15.88 19.48 38.25
CA PRO A 163 14.55 18.89 38.39
C PRO A 163 14.63 17.36 38.53
N ALA A 164 13.66 16.78 39.24
CA ALA A 164 13.55 15.34 39.43
C ALA A 164 13.28 14.57 38.12
N VAL A 165 12.71 15.27 37.14
CA VAL A 165 12.39 14.76 35.80
C VAL A 165 13.10 15.64 34.78
N PHE A 166 13.63 15.04 33.71
CA PHE A 166 14.21 15.82 32.62
C PHE A 166 13.17 16.75 31.98
N VAL A 167 13.48 18.05 31.94
CA VAL A 167 12.65 19.08 31.31
C VAL A 167 13.53 19.93 30.40
N LEU A 168 13.17 20.00 29.13
CA LEU A 168 13.75 20.93 28.17
C LEU A 168 12.90 22.21 28.12
N PRO A 169 13.51 23.42 28.11
CA PRO A 169 12.77 24.67 28.03
C PRO A 169 11.92 24.75 26.76
N VAL A 170 10.69 25.25 26.88
CA VAL A 170 9.73 25.36 25.75
C VAL A 170 10.30 26.22 24.63
N THR A 171 11.11 27.23 24.95
CA THR A 171 11.80 28.07 23.96
C THR A 171 12.70 27.26 23.04
N ALA A 172 13.43 26.27 23.57
CA ALA A 172 14.27 25.36 22.78
C ALA A 172 13.41 24.55 21.80
N LEU A 173 12.30 24.01 22.27
CA LEU A 173 11.35 23.24 21.45
C LEU A 173 10.76 24.09 20.32
N VAL A 174 10.35 25.33 20.62
CA VAL A 174 9.83 26.26 19.62
C VAL A 174 10.88 26.54 18.53
N ILE A 175 12.14 26.75 18.90
CA ILE A 175 13.22 26.96 17.93
C ILE A 175 13.47 25.70 17.08
N ILE A 176 13.45 24.51 17.70
CA ILE A 176 13.56 23.25 16.95
C ILE A 176 12.47 23.17 15.90
N VAL A 177 11.20 23.39 16.27
CA VAL A 177 10.07 23.30 15.35
C VAL A 177 10.17 24.34 14.24
N ILE A 178 10.51 25.58 14.55
CA ILE A 178 10.62 26.65 13.54
C ILE A 178 11.74 26.34 12.54
N LEU A 179 12.94 26.02 13.01
CA LEU A 179 14.08 25.77 12.13
C LEU A 179 13.86 24.53 11.27
N THR A 180 13.28 23.47 11.83
CA THR A 180 13.01 22.22 11.10
C THR A 180 11.88 22.37 10.09
N ASP A 181 10.81 23.10 10.40
CA ASP A 181 9.71 23.37 9.47
C ASP A 181 10.16 24.28 8.31
N VAL A 182 11.01 25.29 8.57
CA VAL A 182 11.62 26.11 7.49
C VAL A 182 12.45 25.25 6.56
N SER A 183 13.27 24.34 7.09
CA SER A 183 14.04 23.41 6.25
C SER A 183 13.13 22.45 5.48
N MET A 184 11.98 22.07 6.04
CA MET A 184 11.01 21.19 5.42
C MET A 184 10.33 21.80 4.19
N LEU A 185 10.12 23.11 4.15
CA LEU A 185 9.58 23.79 2.95
C LEU A 185 10.44 23.53 1.70
N ALA A 186 11.75 23.34 1.89
CA ALA A 186 12.68 23.06 0.80
C ALA A 186 12.57 21.64 0.23
N VAL A 187 11.82 20.72 0.86
CA VAL A 187 11.50 19.39 0.30
C VAL A 187 10.73 19.51 -1.02
N SER A 188 9.96 20.59 -1.18
CA SER A 188 9.25 20.88 -2.44
C SER A 188 10.19 21.08 -3.64
N LEU A 189 11.41 21.58 -3.38
CA LEU A 189 12.45 21.80 -4.38
C LEU A 189 13.19 20.51 -4.76
N ASP A 190 12.89 19.41 -4.08
CA ASP A 190 13.65 18.19 -4.26
C ASP A 190 13.50 17.61 -5.67
N LYS A 191 14.63 17.26 -6.27
CA LYS A 191 14.70 16.61 -7.58
C LYS A 191 15.03 15.12 -7.45
N SER A 192 15.07 14.58 -6.23
CA SER A 192 15.40 13.17 -5.97
C SER A 192 14.65 12.27 -6.94
N ALA A 193 15.41 11.44 -7.64
CA ALA A 193 15.04 10.73 -8.86
C ALA A 193 14.03 9.58 -8.64
N HIS A 194 12.90 9.84 -7.98
CA HIS A 194 11.73 8.96 -8.04
C HIS A 194 11.03 9.12 -9.39
N ASN A 195 11.77 8.83 -10.46
CA ASN A 195 11.20 8.51 -11.78
C ASN A 195 10.51 7.15 -11.66
N ALA A 196 9.42 7.08 -10.90
CA ALA A 196 8.57 5.91 -10.87
C ALA A 196 8.11 5.66 -12.32
N THR A 197 8.75 4.70 -12.97
CA THR A 197 8.45 4.34 -14.36
C THR A 197 7.04 3.75 -14.46
N LYS A 198 6.59 3.13 -13.37
CA LYS A 198 5.25 2.56 -13.20
C LYS A 198 4.34 3.46 -12.36
N PRO A 199 3.02 3.44 -12.60
CA PRO A 199 2.04 4.02 -11.68
C PRO A 199 2.22 3.39 -10.30
N THR A 200 2.19 4.21 -9.26
CA THR A 200 2.35 3.73 -7.87
C THR A 200 1.05 3.94 -7.13
N ARG A 201 0.54 2.89 -6.47
CA ARG A 201 -0.60 3.03 -5.57
C ARG A 201 -0.17 3.68 -4.27
N TRP A 202 -1.12 4.31 -3.59
CA TRP A 202 -0.90 4.97 -2.31
C TRP A 202 -0.95 3.91 -1.19
N ASN A 203 0.20 3.40 -0.78
CA ASN A 203 0.32 2.42 0.29
C ASN A 203 0.84 3.10 1.57
N ILE A 204 -0.08 3.50 2.46
CA ILE A 204 0.23 4.25 3.68
C ILE A 204 0.88 3.41 4.78
N PRO A 205 0.40 2.20 5.12
CA PRO A 205 0.95 1.49 6.28
C PRO A 205 2.47 1.24 6.23
N PRO A 206 3.07 0.77 5.12
CA PRO A 206 4.53 0.62 5.04
C PRO A 206 5.27 1.96 5.06
N LEU A 207 4.65 3.01 4.52
CA LEU A 207 5.18 4.37 4.56
C LEU A 207 5.27 4.88 6.01
N LEU A 208 4.22 4.67 6.80
CA LEU A 208 4.17 5.03 8.22
C LEU A 208 5.14 4.19 9.04
N LEU A 209 5.22 2.88 8.78
CA LEU A 209 6.13 1.98 9.46
C LEU A 209 7.60 2.39 9.24
N ALA A 210 7.98 2.70 7.99
CA ALA A 210 9.32 3.19 7.68
C ALA A 210 9.64 4.50 8.43
N GLY A 211 8.69 5.44 8.47
CA GLY A 211 8.83 6.67 9.25
C GLY A 211 8.96 6.39 10.76
N ALA A 212 8.17 5.45 11.28
CA ALA A 212 8.20 5.08 12.69
C ALA A 212 9.54 4.45 13.12
N ILE A 213 10.10 3.55 12.31
CA ILE A 213 11.41 2.95 12.56
C ILE A 213 12.50 4.04 12.65
N VAL A 214 12.51 4.97 11.69
CA VAL A 214 13.42 6.13 11.68
C VAL A 214 13.24 6.98 12.95
N GLY A 215 12.00 7.25 13.36
CA GLY A 215 11.70 8.00 14.58
C GLY A 215 12.16 7.31 15.86
N VAL A 216 11.97 6.00 15.97
CA VAL A 216 12.43 5.19 17.11
C VAL A 216 13.95 5.19 17.20
N ILE A 217 14.66 5.01 16.08
CA ILE A 217 16.12 5.05 16.04
C ILE A 217 16.65 6.39 16.54
N ASN A 218 16.08 7.51 16.07
CA ASN A 218 16.47 8.84 16.52
C ASN A 218 16.12 9.09 18.00
N ALA A 219 14.99 8.60 18.49
CA ALA A 219 14.65 8.67 19.91
C ALA A 219 15.67 7.92 20.76
N CYS A 220 16.05 6.70 20.36
CA CYS A 220 17.10 5.94 21.01
C CYS A 220 18.46 6.67 20.98
N ALA A 221 18.80 7.32 19.86
CA ALA A 221 20.03 8.11 19.76
C ALA A 221 20.01 9.32 20.71
N SER A 222 18.90 10.07 20.79
CA SER A 222 18.77 11.19 21.74
C SER A 222 18.75 10.73 23.20
N LEU A 223 18.16 9.57 23.50
CA LEU A 223 18.20 8.96 24.84
C LEU A 223 19.62 8.50 25.20
N ALA A 224 20.35 7.88 24.26
CA ALA A 224 21.74 7.53 24.46
C ALA A 224 22.62 8.76 24.70
N TRP A 225 22.33 9.86 23.98
CA TRP A 225 23.03 11.13 24.14
C TRP A 225 22.85 11.72 25.54
N ILE A 226 21.60 11.86 26.02
CA ILE A 226 21.36 12.40 27.37
C ILE A 226 21.94 11.50 28.47
N VAL A 227 21.85 10.18 28.31
CA VAL A 227 22.48 9.24 29.25
C VAL A 227 23.99 9.41 29.26
N LEU A 228 24.63 9.53 28.09
CA LEU A 228 26.08 9.78 27.99
C LEU A 228 26.46 11.08 28.70
N LEU A 229 25.74 12.19 28.46
CA LEU A 229 26.03 13.48 29.10
C LEU A 229 25.89 13.41 30.63
N LEU A 230 24.86 12.72 31.15
CA LEU A 230 24.71 12.53 32.59
C LEU A 230 25.83 11.66 33.19
N ARG A 231 26.36 10.71 32.43
CA ARG A 231 27.54 9.93 32.84
C ARG A 231 28.83 10.72 32.77
N VAL A 232 28.95 11.71 31.89
CA VAL A 232 30.09 12.63 31.91
C VAL A 232 30.05 13.48 33.17
N SER A 233 28.90 14.04 33.54
CA SER A 233 28.75 14.89 34.74
C SER A 233 28.62 14.14 36.07
N GLY A 234 28.45 12.81 36.06
CA GLY A 234 28.20 12.02 37.27
C GLY A 234 29.08 10.79 37.36
N ASP A 235 29.56 10.48 38.56
CA ASP A 235 30.37 9.28 38.80
C ASP A 235 29.48 8.02 38.83
N SER A 236 29.89 6.95 38.15
CA SER A 236 29.11 5.72 38.04
C SER A 236 29.94 4.51 38.46
N PRO A 237 29.51 3.72 39.47
CA PRO A 237 30.28 2.60 39.98
C PRO A 237 30.35 1.40 39.01
N LYS A 238 29.57 1.40 37.92
CA LYS A 238 29.57 0.34 36.89
C LYS A 238 30.47 0.74 35.72
N LYS A 239 31.52 -0.05 35.48
CA LYS A 239 32.38 0.06 34.30
C LYS A 239 31.78 -0.69 33.12
N ASP A 240 31.18 0.07 32.21
CA ASP A 240 30.68 -0.39 30.92
C ASP A 240 31.28 0.50 29.82
N MET A 241 31.16 0.11 28.55
CA MET A 241 31.69 0.87 27.40
C MET A 241 31.23 2.35 27.36
N ILE A 242 30.02 2.64 27.84
CA ILE A 242 29.49 4.01 27.93
C ILE A 242 30.23 4.81 29.00
N THR A 243 30.57 4.17 30.13
CA THR A 243 31.32 4.80 31.22
C THR A 243 32.75 5.10 30.79
N ASP A 244 33.40 4.18 30.07
CA ASP A 244 34.75 4.42 29.52
C ASP A 244 34.77 5.61 28.52
N LEU A 245 33.74 5.71 27.67
CA LEU A 245 33.59 6.86 26.76
C LEU A 245 33.32 8.17 27.53
N ALA A 246 32.51 8.11 28.57
CA ALA A 246 32.21 9.26 29.41
C ALA A 246 33.44 9.75 30.19
N ASP A 247 34.25 8.83 30.71
CA ASP A 247 35.50 9.14 31.41
C ASP A 247 36.50 9.80 30.46
N TRP A 248 36.64 9.26 29.23
CA TRP A 248 37.47 9.90 28.18
C TRP A 248 37.00 11.31 27.83
N LEU A 249 35.68 11.52 27.69
CA LEU A 249 35.11 12.84 27.43
C LEU A 249 35.32 13.81 28.61
N ARG A 250 35.26 13.32 29.85
CA ARG A 250 35.50 14.11 31.06
C ARG A 250 36.97 14.52 31.20
N GLU A 251 37.90 13.67 30.77
CA GLU A 251 39.34 14.01 30.78
C GLU A 251 39.70 15.09 29.74
N GLU A 252 39.03 15.07 28.58
CA GLU A 252 39.33 15.97 27.47
C GLU A 252 38.52 17.28 27.50
N PHE A 253 37.32 17.27 28.10
CA PHE A 253 36.38 18.40 28.08
C PHE A 253 35.82 18.72 29.48
N ASP A 254 35.48 19.99 29.70
CA ASP A 254 34.87 20.46 30.95
C ASP A 254 33.51 19.79 31.21
N GLU A 255 33.25 19.46 32.49
CA GLU A 255 31.98 18.87 32.95
C GLU A 255 30.81 19.84 32.69
N PRO A 256 29.80 19.43 31.89
CA PRO A 256 28.69 20.32 31.57
C PRO A 256 27.73 20.44 32.77
N SER A 257 27.29 21.66 33.02
CA SER A 257 26.18 21.94 33.94
C SER A 257 24.84 21.45 33.38
N TYR A 258 23.81 21.33 34.22
CA TYR A 258 22.47 20.91 33.76
C TYR A 258 21.90 21.81 32.65
N SER A 259 22.11 23.12 32.75
CA SER A 259 21.66 24.09 31.76
C SER A 259 22.40 23.97 30.42
N GLU A 260 23.70 23.64 30.46
CA GLU A 260 24.50 23.36 29.26
C GLU A 260 24.12 22.02 28.63
N LEU A 261 23.85 21.00 29.46
CA LEU A 261 23.32 19.71 29.02
C LEU A 261 21.99 19.88 28.25
N CYS A 262 21.09 20.75 28.73
CA CYS A 262 19.87 21.09 28.00
C CYS A 262 20.16 21.69 26.62
N THR A 263 21.17 22.55 26.51
CA THR A 263 21.63 23.12 25.22
C THR A 263 22.23 22.06 24.30
N LEU A 264 22.98 21.09 24.84
CA LEU A 264 23.52 19.96 24.07
C LEU A 264 22.43 19.04 23.55
N VAL A 265 21.40 18.77 24.35
CA VAL A 265 20.23 17.99 23.91
C VAL A 265 19.45 18.75 22.83
N PHE A 266 19.22 20.05 23.02
CA PHE A 266 18.60 20.91 21.99
C PHE A 266 19.35 20.83 20.66
N LEU A 267 20.68 21.01 20.70
CA LEU A 267 21.52 20.98 19.50
C LEU A 267 21.47 19.60 18.85
N GLN A 268 21.61 18.53 19.62
CA GLN A 268 21.59 17.16 19.11
C GLN A 268 20.28 16.81 18.41
N ILE A 269 19.13 17.15 19.00
CA ILE A 269 17.82 16.89 18.41
C ILE A 269 17.69 17.60 17.06
N LEU A 270 18.06 18.88 16.99
CA LEU A 270 17.95 19.67 15.77
C LEU A 270 18.86 19.15 14.66
N LEU A 271 20.14 18.89 14.97
CA LEU A 271 21.10 18.33 14.02
C LEU A 271 20.62 16.97 13.50
N SER A 272 20.20 16.08 14.40
CA SER A 272 19.68 14.75 14.06
C SER A 272 18.45 14.83 13.14
N GLN A 273 17.52 15.75 13.39
CA GLN A 273 16.34 15.93 12.53
C GLN A 273 16.71 16.47 11.15
N CYS A 274 17.62 17.44 11.05
CA CYS A 274 18.09 17.96 9.77
C CYS A 274 18.79 16.87 8.94
N LEU A 275 19.67 16.08 9.56
CA LEU A 275 20.35 14.95 8.92
C LEU A 275 19.35 13.87 8.49
N THR A 276 18.39 13.52 9.34
CA THR A 276 17.34 12.55 9.03
C THR A 276 16.46 13.01 7.86
N MET A 277 16.17 14.31 7.77
CA MET A 277 15.44 14.86 6.64
C MET A 277 16.20 14.65 5.32
N LEU A 278 17.54 14.75 5.34
CA LEU A 278 18.39 14.44 4.19
C LEU A 278 18.43 12.93 3.89
N GLY A 279 18.49 12.07 4.91
CA GLY A 279 18.57 10.61 4.74
C GLY A 279 17.27 9.95 4.29
N THR A 280 16.11 10.46 4.69
CA THR A 280 14.79 9.86 4.38
C THR A 280 14.34 10.06 2.93
N ARG A 281 15.11 10.80 2.12
CA ARG A 281 14.89 11.06 0.70
C ARG A 281 15.11 9.83 -0.18
N SER A 282 16.15 9.07 0.14
CA SER A 282 16.52 7.83 -0.55
C SER A 282 16.11 6.62 0.28
N LEU A 283 15.82 5.52 -0.40
CA LEU A 283 15.72 4.21 0.23
C LEU A 283 17.07 3.48 0.21
N SER A 284 18.02 3.93 -0.62
CA SER A 284 19.42 3.46 -0.64
C SER A 284 20.32 4.34 0.23
N PHE A 285 21.58 3.93 0.37
CA PHE A 285 22.59 4.69 1.11
C PHE A 285 22.81 6.07 0.47
N PHE A 286 22.73 7.12 1.29
CA PHE A 286 22.69 8.53 0.90
C PHE A 286 23.91 8.98 0.07
N LEU A 287 25.09 8.40 0.30
CA LEU A 287 26.30 8.75 -0.46
C LEU A 287 26.32 8.22 -1.90
N PHE A 288 25.49 7.23 -2.24
CA PHE A 288 25.50 6.58 -3.56
C PHE A 288 24.29 6.92 -4.44
N GLU A 289 23.38 7.79 -3.99
CA GLU A 289 22.19 8.18 -4.74
C GLU A 289 22.23 9.67 -5.14
N SER A 290 21.32 10.08 -6.05
CA SER A 290 21.31 11.42 -6.64
C SER A 290 21.42 12.51 -5.58
N VAL A 291 22.44 13.37 -5.71
CA VAL A 291 22.72 14.49 -4.81
C VAL A 291 21.45 15.26 -4.54
N ALA A 292 21.21 15.54 -3.25
CA ALA A 292 20.07 16.30 -2.85
C ALA A 292 19.97 17.63 -3.59
N ALA A 293 18.74 18.06 -3.94
CA ALA A 293 18.57 19.35 -4.61
C ALA A 293 19.29 20.42 -3.78
N ALA A 294 20.16 21.20 -4.43
CA ALA A 294 21.05 22.13 -3.73
C ALA A 294 20.30 23.06 -2.76
N GLY A 295 19.08 23.46 -3.11
CA GLY A 295 18.21 24.23 -2.23
C GLY A 295 17.86 23.49 -0.93
N HIS A 296 17.45 22.23 -1.00
CA HIS A 296 17.11 21.44 0.19
C HIS A 296 18.31 21.26 1.13
N VAL A 297 19.48 20.93 0.57
CA VAL A 297 20.73 20.82 1.36
C VAL A 297 21.06 22.15 2.03
N LEU A 298 20.97 23.25 1.28
CA LEU A 298 21.27 24.59 1.78
C LEU A 298 20.41 24.94 3.00
N PHE A 299 19.10 24.69 2.95
CA PHE A 299 18.21 24.99 4.08
C PHE A 299 18.46 24.10 5.31
N CYS A 300 18.83 22.83 5.13
CA CYS A 300 19.25 21.98 6.26
C CYS A 300 20.54 22.49 6.89
N VAL A 301 21.55 22.77 6.05
CA VAL A 301 22.86 23.26 6.51
C VAL A 301 22.71 24.59 7.22
N LEU A 302 21.91 25.51 6.67
CA LEU A 302 21.61 26.79 7.31
C LEU A 302 20.98 26.61 8.69
N ALA A 303 19.97 25.74 8.82
CA ALA A 303 19.34 25.46 10.11
C ALA A 303 20.33 24.88 11.13
N MET A 304 21.18 23.93 10.71
CA MET A 304 22.21 23.34 11.57
C MET A 304 23.28 24.36 12.00
N VAL A 305 23.69 25.25 11.10
CA VAL A 305 24.64 26.33 11.40
C VAL A 305 24.02 27.34 12.37
N VAL A 306 22.79 27.79 12.10
CA VAL A 306 22.06 28.71 12.98
C VAL A 306 21.89 28.10 14.37
N ALA A 307 21.51 26.82 14.47
CA ALA A 307 21.41 26.12 15.75
C ALA A 307 22.74 26.03 16.51
N SER A 308 23.83 25.76 15.79
CA SER A 308 25.17 25.70 16.39
C SER A 308 25.61 27.07 16.93
N ILE A 309 25.34 28.15 16.19
CA ILE A 309 25.62 29.52 16.64
C ILE A 309 24.74 29.88 17.85
N LEU A 310 23.45 29.55 17.80
CA LEU A 310 22.52 29.80 18.91
C LEU A 310 22.95 29.04 20.18
N ALA A 311 23.47 27.82 20.05
CA ALA A 311 23.96 27.05 21.18
C ALA A 311 25.17 27.71 21.86
N VAL A 312 26.03 28.40 21.10
CA VAL A 312 27.23 29.08 21.63
C VAL A 312 26.93 30.48 22.15
N VAL A 313 26.01 31.20 21.50
CA VAL A 313 25.72 32.63 21.80
C VAL A 313 24.39 32.77 22.56
N TRP A 314 23.92 31.71 23.21
CA TRP A 314 22.59 31.73 23.83
C TRP A 314 22.46 32.89 24.83
N PRO A 315 21.47 33.78 24.68
CA PRO A 315 21.37 34.97 25.52
C PRO A 315 21.00 34.59 26.96
N THR A 316 21.92 34.85 27.88
CA THR A 316 21.76 34.61 29.33
C THR A 316 21.05 35.75 30.06
N GLY A 317 20.60 36.78 29.32
CA GLY A 317 20.35 38.12 29.86
C GLY A 317 18.92 38.48 30.31
N ALA A 318 18.00 37.53 30.49
CA ALA A 318 16.64 37.86 30.94
C ALA A 318 16.11 36.93 32.05
N THR A 319 16.16 37.48 33.27
CA THR A 319 15.22 37.33 34.40
C THR A 319 15.29 36.14 35.35
N GLU A 320 15.29 36.52 36.63
CA GLU A 320 15.06 35.81 37.91
C GLU A 320 16.11 34.79 38.41
N PRO A 321 16.74 35.05 39.57
CA PRO A 321 17.82 34.22 40.13
C PRO A 321 17.39 32.85 40.68
N ASN A 322 16.19 32.34 40.35
CA ASN A 322 15.64 31.11 40.94
C ASN A 322 15.00 30.15 39.93
N VAL A 323 15.25 30.29 38.62
CA VAL A 323 14.66 29.40 37.59
C VAL A 323 15.74 28.66 36.83
N HIS A 324 16.06 27.42 37.24
CA HIS A 324 17.05 26.54 36.59
C HIS A 324 16.56 25.92 35.26
N HIS A 325 15.60 26.55 34.58
CA HIS A 325 15.00 26.05 33.34
C HIS A 325 15.43 26.91 32.13
N HIS A 326 16.67 27.39 32.14
CA HIS A 326 17.22 28.18 31.04
C HIS A 326 18.37 27.45 30.35
N LEU A 327 18.50 27.70 29.06
CA LEU A 327 19.64 27.22 28.27
C LEU A 327 20.84 28.12 28.56
N HIS A 328 22.00 27.51 28.71
CA HIS A 328 23.27 28.22 28.88
C HIS A 328 24.15 28.02 27.64
N PRO A 329 24.96 29.02 27.24
CA PRO A 329 25.90 28.87 26.14
C PRO A 329 26.90 27.74 26.40
N ILE A 330 27.23 27.00 25.34
CA ILE A 330 28.20 25.90 25.36
C ILE A 330 29.47 26.25 24.58
N SER A 331 30.57 25.53 24.86
CA SER A 331 31.83 25.70 24.13
C SER A 331 31.77 25.09 22.71
N TRP A 332 32.59 25.61 21.80
CA TRP A 332 32.74 25.06 20.45
C TRP A 332 33.22 23.60 20.44
N ALA A 333 33.96 23.19 21.48
CA ALA A 333 34.39 21.81 21.65
C ALA A 333 33.19 20.87 21.77
N TRP A 334 32.25 21.19 22.68
CA TRP A 334 31.02 20.43 22.87
C TRP A 334 30.09 20.46 21.64
N VAL A 335 30.07 21.56 20.88
CA VAL A 335 29.40 21.61 19.57
C VAL A 335 30.00 20.56 18.63
N GLY A 336 31.33 20.49 18.53
CA GLY A 336 32.04 19.49 17.72
C GLY A 336 31.71 18.05 18.10
N VAL A 337 31.72 17.73 19.40
CA VAL A 337 31.34 16.40 19.92
C VAL A 337 29.90 16.06 19.54
N THR A 338 28.98 17.02 19.71
CA THR A 338 27.56 16.83 19.35
C THR A 338 27.39 16.56 17.85
N TRP A 339 28.12 17.28 17.00
CA TRP A 339 28.14 17.04 15.56
C TRP A 339 28.67 15.65 15.20
N ALA A 340 29.77 15.21 15.82
CA ALA A 340 30.34 13.89 15.60
C ALA A 340 29.36 12.78 15.99
N PHE A 341 28.69 12.92 17.14
CA PHE A 341 27.64 12.01 17.58
C PHE A 341 26.47 11.94 16.58
N CYS A 342 26.00 13.10 16.11
CA CYS A 342 24.91 13.17 15.14
C CYS A 342 25.27 12.53 13.79
N TRP A 343 26.50 12.71 13.32
CA TRP A 343 26.99 12.06 12.11
C TRP A 343 27.08 10.54 12.26
N GLY A 344 27.61 10.05 13.39
CA GLY A 344 27.64 8.62 13.68
C GLY A 344 26.24 7.99 13.72
N GLY A 345 25.29 8.66 14.38
CA GLY A 345 23.88 8.26 14.40
C GLY A 345 23.25 8.27 13.01
N PHE A 346 23.51 9.30 12.21
CA PHE A 346 23.02 9.43 10.84
C PHE A 346 23.53 8.31 9.93
N VAL A 347 24.83 8.01 9.95
CA VAL A 347 25.42 6.91 9.16
C VAL A 347 24.79 5.57 9.56
N THR A 348 24.61 5.35 10.86
CA THR A 348 23.97 4.12 11.37
C THR A 348 22.54 3.98 10.87
N LEU A 349 21.75 5.06 10.94
CA LEU A 349 20.37 5.10 10.45
C LEU A 349 20.32 4.81 8.95
N ASP A 350 21.22 5.41 8.18
CA ASP A 350 21.27 5.27 6.73
C ASP A 350 21.66 3.85 6.30
N LEU A 351 22.57 3.20 7.05
CA LEU A 351 22.92 1.79 6.88
C LEU A 351 21.73 0.87 7.16
N ILE A 352 21.01 1.08 8.27
CA ILE A 352 19.82 0.29 8.63
C ILE A 352 18.75 0.42 7.54
N LYS A 353 18.50 1.64 7.08
CA LYS A 353 17.56 1.93 6.00
C LYS A 353 17.95 1.22 4.70
N ALA A 354 19.22 1.31 4.30
CA ALA A 354 19.73 0.67 3.09
C ALA A 354 19.65 -0.87 3.17
N ALA A 355 20.00 -1.44 4.32
CA ALA A 355 19.88 -2.88 4.58
C ALA A 355 18.42 -3.35 4.53
N GLY A 356 17.49 -2.59 5.13
CA GLY A 356 16.06 -2.88 5.08
C GLY A 356 15.50 -2.85 3.66
N ASN A 357 15.92 -1.88 2.84
CA ASN A 357 15.51 -1.80 1.44
C ASN A 357 16.07 -2.96 0.59
N ALA A 358 17.33 -3.33 0.81
CA ALA A 358 17.93 -4.49 0.14
C ALA A 358 17.19 -5.79 0.50
N ALA A 359 16.88 -6.00 1.78
CA ALA A 359 16.11 -7.15 2.25
C ALA A 359 14.69 -7.19 1.66
N ALA A 360 14.02 -6.05 1.54
CA ALA A 360 12.71 -5.96 0.91
C ALA A 360 12.74 -6.33 -0.58
N HIS A 361 13.75 -5.85 -1.33
CA HIS A 361 13.92 -6.24 -2.72
C HIS A 361 14.21 -7.73 -2.91
N LEU A 362 14.95 -8.34 -2.00
CA LEU A 362 15.18 -9.78 -1.97
C LEU A 362 13.87 -10.54 -1.70
N ALA A 363 13.08 -10.09 -0.73
CA ALA A 363 11.79 -10.70 -0.40
C ALA A 363 10.76 -10.59 -1.54
N ASP A 364 10.68 -9.44 -2.20
CA ASP A 364 9.81 -9.22 -3.36
C ASP A 364 10.24 -10.05 -4.58
N GLY A 365 11.55 -10.25 -4.77
CA GLY A 365 12.06 -11.13 -5.81
C GLY A 365 11.65 -12.59 -5.60
N ILE A 366 11.63 -13.04 -4.33
CA ILE A 366 11.19 -14.37 -3.94
C ILE A 366 9.67 -14.51 -4.11
N SER A 367 8.87 -13.57 -3.63
CA SER A 367 7.40 -13.64 -3.75
C SER A 367 6.92 -13.60 -5.20
N GLN A 368 7.52 -12.77 -6.06
CA GLN A 368 7.21 -12.77 -7.48
C GLN A 368 7.59 -14.08 -8.16
N SER A 369 8.70 -14.73 -7.76
CA SER A 369 9.03 -16.06 -8.29
C SER A 369 8.02 -17.13 -7.86
N GLU A 370 7.44 -17.00 -6.67
CA GLU A 370 6.44 -17.91 -6.12
C GLU A 370 5.07 -17.69 -6.78
N GLU A 371 4.65 -16.44 -6.98
CA GLU A 371 3.42 -16.08 -7.71
C GLU A 371 3.49 -16.43 -9.20
N VAL A 372 4.65 -16.28 -9.86
CA VAL A 372 4.83 -16.72 -11.26
C VAL A 372 4.76 -18.24 -11.36
N PHE A 373 5.28 -18.95 -10.36
CA PHE A 373 5.21 -20.42 -10.30
C PHE A 373 3.77 -20.90 -10.02
N ASP A 374 3.04 -20.26 -9.12
CA ASP A 374 1.64 -20.59 -8.81
C ASP A 374 0.68 -20.15 -9.93
N GLY A 375 0.90 -18.99 -10.55
CA GLY A 375 0.15 -18.53 -11.71
C GLY A 375 0.33 -19.40 -12.95
N SER A 376 1.54 -19.90 -13.21
CA SER A 376 1.82 -20.86 -14.29
C SER A 376 1.09 -22.19 -14.07
N THR A 377 1.02 -22.65 -12.81
CA THR A 377 0.32 -23.89 -12.47
C THR A 377 -1.20 -23.73 -12.41
N ALA A 378 -1.71 -22.55 -12.03
CA ALA A 378 -3.14 -22.22 -12.05
C ALA A 378 -3.68 -22.06 -13.49
N VAL A 379 -2.96 -21.35 -14.37
CA VAL A 379 -3.34 -21.20 -15.80
C VAL A 379 -3.31 -22.55 -16.51
N ALA A 380 -2.31 -23.40 -16.22
CA ALA A 380 -2.25 -24.76 -16.76
C ALA A 380 -3.42 -25.64 -16.28
N LYS A 381 -3.89 -25.47 -15.04
CA LYS A 381 -5.09 -26.13 -14.50
C LYS A 381 -6.37 -25.67 -15.17
N ASP A 382 -6.56 -24.36 -15.36
CA ASP A 382 -7.76 -23.81 -16.00
C ASP A 382 -7.87 -24.17 -17.48
N GLU A 383 -6.76 -24.15 -18.23
CA GLU A 383 -6.75 -24.61 -19.63
C GLU A 383 -7.09 -26.10 -19.74
N THR A 384 -6.54 -26.94 -18.86
CA THR A 384 -6.85 -28.39 -18.87
C THR A 384 -8.29 -28.67 -18.45
N GLU A 385 -8.84 -27.93 -17.48
CA GLU A 385 -10.24 -28.09 -17.05
C GLU A 385 -11.24 -27.60 -18.10
N MET A 386 -10.95 -26.49 -18.81
CA MET A 386 -11.75 -26.05 -19.97
C MET A 386 -11.69 -27.04 -21.14
N LYS A 387 -10.51 -27.61 -21.44
CA LYS A 387 -10.37 -28.66 -22.45
C LYS A 387 -11.19 -29.89 -22.07
N TYR A 388 -11.16 -30.30 -20.80
CA TYR A 388 -11.96 -31.44 -20.32
C TYR A 388 -13.47 -31.18 -20.39
N LYS A 389 -13.95 -30.00 -19.95
CA LYS A 389 -15.37 -29.62 -20.02
C LYS A 389 -15.89 -29.53 -21.45
N SER A 390 -15.09 -29.01 -22.39
CA SER A 390 -15.48 -28.93 -23.81
C SER A 390 -15.55 -30.30 -24.49
N VAL A 391 -14.59 -31.21 -24.22
CA VAL A 391 -14.58 -32.58 -24.74
C VAL A 391 -15.71 -33.42 -24.14
N ALA A 392 -15.98 -33.28 -22.84
CA ALA A 392 -17.11 -33.94 -22.17
C ALA A 392 -18.45 -33.49 -22.76
N LYS A 393 -18.64 -32.18 -22.99
CA LYS A 393 -19.84 -31.61 -23.63
C LYS A 393 -20.02 -32.13 -25.06
N HIS A 394 -18.94 -32.28 -25.83
CA HIS A 394 -18.99 -32.83 -27.18
C HIS A 394 -19.34 -34.33 -27.20
N LYS A 395 -18.82 -35.12 -26.26
CA LYS A 395 -19.14 -36.56 -26.11
C LYS A 395 -20.59 -36.76 -25.68
N LEU A 396 -21.10 -35.97 -24.73
CA LEU A 396 -22.50 -36.03 -24.29
C LEU A 396 -23.47 -35.66 -25.42
N ARG A 397 -23.15 -34.64 -26.22
CA ARG A 397 -23.96 -34.24 -27.38
C ARG A 397 -23.98 -35.31 -28.46
N ARG A 398 -22.85 -36.00 -28.70
CA ARG A 398 -22.78 -37.14 -29.61
C ARG A 398 -23.58 -38.34 -29.11
N ALA A 399 -23.48 -38.67 -27.82
CA ALA A 399 -24.24 -39.76 -27.19
C ALA A 399 -25.75 -39.52 -27.23
N ALA A 400 -26.19 -38.29 -26.94
CA ALA A 400 -27.60 -37.89 -27.05
C ALA A 400 -28.11 -38.00 -28.50
N LEU A 401 -27.33 -37.54 -29.48
CA LEU A 401 -27.67 -37.68 -30.90
C LEU A 401 -27.74 -39.14 -31.35
N THR A 402 -26.88 -40.03 -30.82
CA THR A 402 -26.92 -41.46 -31.13
C THR A 402 -28.10 -42.16 -30.47
N MET A 403 -28.46 -41.79 -29.23
CA MET A 403 -29.68 -42.28 -28.58
C MET A 403 -30.94 -41.85 -29.33
N ILE A 404 -31.04 -40.57 -29.73
CA ILE A 404 -32.18 -40.06 -30.50
C ILE A 404 -32.26 -40.72 -31.88
N ALA A 405 -31.12 -40.97 -32.53
CA ALA A 405 -31.08 -41.70 -33.80
C ALA A 405 -31.52 -43.16 -33.62
N LYS A 406 -31.10 -43.83 -32.54
CA LYS A 406 -31.43 -45.23 -32.26
C LYS A 406 -32.91 -45.41 -31.89
N ASP A 407 -33.47 -44.47 -31.15
CA ASP A 407 -34.90 -44.41 -30.82
C ASP A 407 -35.75 -44.21 -32.09
N LYS A 408 -35.36 -43.27 -32.98
CA LYS A 408 -36.04 -43.04 -34.27
C LYS A 408 -35.97 -44.25 -35.22
N ILE A 409 -34.86 -44.99 -35.23
CA ILE A 409 -34.70 -46.22 -36.02
C ILE A 409 -35.58 -47.34 -35.45
N SER A 410 -35.69 -47.47 -34.13
CA SER A 410 -36.53 -48.48 -33.49
C SER A 410 -38.04 -48.26 -33.72
N GLN A 411 -38.45 -47.01 -33.98
CA GLN A 411 -39.83 -46.63 -34.28
C GLN A 411 -40.13 -46.54 -35.80
N GLY A 412 -39.18 -46.91 -36.67
CA GLY A 412 -39.39 -47.03 -38.12
C GLY A 412 -39.57 -45.71 -38.89
N ARG A 413 -39.13 -44.55 -38.36
CA ARG A 413 -39.26 -43.24 -39.05
C ARG A 413 -37.98 -42.85 -39.83
N PRO A 414 -38.09 -42.30 -41.05
CA PRO A 414 -36.92 -41.88 -41.85
C PRO A 414 -36.21 -40.63 -41.28
N LEU A 415 -34.88 -40.56 -41.46
CA LEU A 415 -33.97 -39.63 -40.77
C LEU A 415 -34.07 -38.14 -41.18
N HIS A 416 -34.87 -37.76 -42.18
CA HIS A 416 -34.76 -36.44 -42.84
C HIS A 416 -35.85 -35.40 -42.49
N GLN A 417 -36.57 -35.55 -41.38
CA GLN A 417 -37.53 -34.52 -40.95
C GLN A 417 -36.91 -33.57 -39.91
N PRO A 418 -36.89 -32.24 -40.14
CA PRO A 418 -36.31 -31.28 -39.20
C PRO A 418 -37.13 -31.24 -37.90
N LEU A 419 -36.43 -31.18 -36.75
CA LEU A 419 -37.03 -31.05 -35.42
C LEU A 419 -37.77 -29.70 -35.32
N GLY A 420 -39.08 -29.68 -35.61
CA GLY A 420 -39.85 -28.44 -35.43
C GLY A 420 -41.34 -28.48 -35.74
N SER A 421 -41.90 -29.55 -36.35
CA SER A 421 -43.31 -29.52 -36.78
C SER A 421 -44.32 -30.15 -35.82
N ASP A 422 -43.88 -30.92 -34.82
CA ASP A 422 -44.80 -31.74 -33.99
C ASP A 422 -44.71 -31.41 -32.48
N LEU A 423 -44.55 -30.13 -32.12
CA LEU A 423 -44.80 -29.69 -30.74
C LEU A 423 -46.23 -29.12 -30.64
N PRO A 424 -47.17 -29.77 -29.92
CA PRO A 424 -48.37 -29.07 -29.48
C PRO A 424 -47.96 -27.97 -28.49
N ASN A 425 -48.52 -26.77 -28.67
CA ASN A 425 -48.28 -25.60 -27.84
C ASN A 425 -48.32 -25.96 -26.34
N ALA A 426 -47.31 -25.52 -25.59
CA ALA A 426 -47.08 -25.83 -24.18
C ALA A 426 -48.13 -25.23 -23.20
N THR A 427 -49.34 -24.94 -23.67
CA THR A 427 -50.40 -24.29 -22.88
C THR A 427 -51.48 -25.24 -22.37
N ASN A 428 -51.48 -26.54 -22.75
CA ASN A 428 -52.53 -27.49 -22.36
C ASN A 428 -52.01 -28.80 -21.72
N LEU A 429 -51.02 -28.74 -20.83
CA LEU A 429 -50.62 -29.91 -20.01
C LEU A 429 -51.33 -29.90 -18.66
N THR A 430 -51.93 -31.03 -18.29
CA THR A 430 -52.54 -31.18 -16.95
C THR A 430 -51.46 -31.41 -15.90
N ILE A 431 -51.68 -30.93 -14.67
CA ILE A 431 -50.72 -31.01 -13.55
C ILE A 431 -50.11 -32.41 -13.33
N PRO A 432 -50.84 -33.54 -13.47
CA PRO A 432 -50.26 -34.87 -13.34
C PRO A 432 -49.19 -35.18 -14.40
N GLN A 433 -49.37 -34.72 -15.64
CA GLN A 433 -48.42 -34.93 -16.74
C GLN A 433 -47.14 -34.09 -16.57
N ILE A 434 -47.25 -32.94 -15.90
CA ILE A 434 -46.09 -32.11 -15.54
C ILE A 434 -45.31 -32.77 -14.40
N LEU A 435 -45.99 -33.31 -13.39
CA LEU A 435 -45.37 -34.01 -12.27
C LEU A 435 -44.65 -35.29 -12.70
N GLU A 436 -45.25 -36.07 -13.60
CA GLU A 436 -44.61 -37.25 -14.19
C GLU A 436 -43.35 -36.87 -14.99
N ARG A 437 -43.39 -35.72 -15.70
CA ARG A 437 -42.22 -35.19 -16.42
C ARG A 437 -41.09 -34.75 -15.48
N ILE A 438 -41.44 -34.09 -14.37
CA ILE A 438 -40.48 -33.66 -13.35
C ILE A 438 -39.85 -34.87 -12.66
N SER A 439 -40.65 -35.88 -12.32
CA SER A 439 -40.16 -37.14 -11.75
C SER A 439 -39.18 -37.86 -12.67
N ASN A 440 -39.50 -37.93 -13.97
CA ASN A 440 -38.61 -38.55 -14.96
C ASN A 440 -37.30 -37.76 -15.15
N LEU A 441 -37.37 -36.42 -15.11
CA LEU A 441 -36.17 -35.57 -15.16
C LEU A 441 -35.29 -35.71 -13.91
N GLU A 442 -35.87 -35.89 -12.72
CA GLU A 442 -35.09 -36.15 -11.49
C GLU A 442 -34.32 -37.47 -11.56
N VAL A 443 -34.90 -38.51 -12.15
CA VAL A 443 -34.24 -39.81 -12.35
C VAL A 443 -33.08 -39.66 -13.33
N GLU A 444 -33.27 -38.92 -14.42
CA GLU A 444 -32.25 -38.67 -15.44
C GLU A 444 -31.08 -37.83 -14.89
N ILE A 445 -31.38 -36.83 -14.05
CA ILE A 445 -30.38 -36.01 -13.35
C ILE A 445 -29.60 -36.84 -12.31
N LYS A 446 -30.26 -37.75 -11.57
CA LYS A 446 -29.57 -38.66 -10.64
C LYS A 446 -28.61 -39.61 -11.36
N LEU A 447 -29.00 -40.15 -12.50
CA LEU A 447 -28.14 -41.02 -13.32
C LEU A 447 -26.93 -40.25 -13.87
N LEU A 448 -27.13 -39.02 -14.35
CA LEU A 448 -26.05 -38.16 -14.80
C LEU A 448 -25.09 -37.78 -13.66
N ARG A 449 -25.62 -37.52 -12.46
CA ARG A 449 -24.80 -37.20 -11.27
C ARG A 449 -23.95 -38.39 -10.84
N GLY A 450 -24.50 -39.61 -10.88
CA GLY A 450 -23.76 -40.85 -10.63
C GLY A 450 -22.64 -41.10 -11.66
N ALA A 451 -22.92 -40.87 -12.94
CA ALA A 451 -21.91 -40.98 -14.01
C ALA A 451 -20.79 -39.94 -13.87
N VAL A 452 -21.11 -38.71 -13.44
CA VAL A 452 -20.12 -37.66 -13.19
C VAL A 452 -19.27 -37.97 -11.95
N MET A 453 -19.85 -38.54 -10.89
CA MET A 453 -19.10 -38.97 -9.71
C MET A 453 -18.13 -40.12 -10.03
N ALA A 454 -18.55 -41.10 -10.83
CA ALA A 454 -17.70 -42.21 -11.27
C ALA A 454 -16.51 -41.77 -12.16
N LEU A 455 -16.59 -40.58 -12.77
CA LEU A 455 -15.49 -39.99 -13.56
C LEU A 455 -14.56 -39.11 -12.72
N ARG A 456 -14.97 -38.69 -11.51
CA ARG A 456 -14.19 -37.82 -10.63
C ARG A 456 -13.25 -38.60 -9.71
N ASP A 457 -13.61 -39.82 -9.32
CA ASP A 457 -12.77 -40.69 -8.49
C ASP A 457 -13.00 -42.18 -8.82
N PRO A 458 -12.02 -42.91 -9.39
CA PRO A 458 -12.23 -44.28 -9.87
C PRO A 458 -12.22 -45.35 -8.76
N GLN A 459 -11.98 -45.00 -7.49
CA GLN A 459 -11.96 -45.96 -6.37
C GLN A 459 -13.27 -46.06 -5.57
N ASP A 460 -14.23 -45.16 -5.77
CA ASP A 460 -15.50 -45.11 -5.02
C ASP A 460 -16.74 -45.55 -5.83
N ALA A 461 -16.55 -46.30 -6.93
CA ALA A 461 -17.67 -46.86 -7.67
C ALA A 461 -18.29 -48.06 -6.92
N PRO A 462 -19.59 -48.04 -6.54
CA PRO A 462 -20.23 -49.21 -5.96
C PRO A 462 -20.46 -50.24 -7.08
N PHE A 463 -19.55 -51.21 -7.19
CA PHE A 463 -19.76 -52.42 -7.97
C PHE A 463 -20.46 -53.46 -7.09
N GLU A 464 -21.79 -53.55 -7.19
CA GLU A 464 -22.50 -54.80 -6.88
C GLU A 464 -23.24 -55.27 -8.13
N SER A 465 -22.76 -56.37 -8.72
CA SER A 465 -23.44 -57.09 -9.78
C SER A 465 -24.66 -57.85 -9.22
N PRO A 466 -25.81 -57.89 -9.93
CA PRO A 466 -27.00 -58.60 -9.49
C PRO A 466 -26.86 -60.10 -9.78
N SER A 467 -26.27 -60.87 -8.86
CA SER A 467 -26.54 -62.31 -8.77
C SER A 467 -26.10 -62.88 -7.42
N ARG A 468 -27.01 -63.63 -6.79
CA ARG A 468 -26.91 -64.35 -5.49
C ARG A 468 -27.17 -63.53 -4.22
N ARG A 469 -28.43 -63.46 -3.80
CA ARG A 469 -28.97 -64.21 -2.64
C ARG A 469 -30.47 -63.93 -2.49
N LEU A 470 -31.26 -64.76 -3.18
CA LEU A 470 -32.52 -65.25 -2.62
C LEU A 470 -32.14 -66.35 -1.62
N SER A 471 -32.28 -66.10 -0.32
CA SER A 471 -32.67 -67.11 0.69
C SER A 471 -32.49 -66.56 2.11
N ALA A 472 -33.58 -66.59 2.87
CA ALA A 472 -33.67 -66.46 4.33
C ALA A 472 -33.28 -65.08 4.91
N GLY A 473 -34.08 -64.39 5.70
CA GLY A 473 -35.37 -64.67 6.31
C GLY A 473 -35.64 -63.57 7.35
N GLY A 474 -36.87 -63.07 7.41
CA GLY A 474 -37.51 -62.80 8.70
C GLY A 474 -37.21 -61.44 9.35
N PHE A 475 -38.24 -60.60 9.33
CA PHE A 475 -38.58 -59.58 10.36
C PHE A 475 -38.38 -60.11 11.81
N PRO A 476 -38.27 -59.27 12.88
CA PRO A 476 -39.03 -58.02 13.04
C PRO A 476 -38.44 -56.84 13.88
N LEU A 477 -38.98 -55.65 13.59
CA LEU A 477 -39.56 -54.63 14.50
C LEU A 477 -38.78 -53.98 15.68
N THR A 478 -38.70 -52.63 15.57
CA THR A 478 -39.08 -51.58 16.58
C THR A 478 -38.04 -51.10 17.63
N PRO A 479 -38.24 -49.94 18.31
CA PRO A 479 -38.14 -48.58 17.73
C PRO A 479 -37.45 -47.55 18.68
N SER A 480 -37.29 -46.32 18.17
CA SER A 480 -37.25 -45.00 18.83
C SER A 480 -36.40 -44.77 20.11
N LYS A 481 -35.64 -43.66 20.08
CA LYS A 481 -35.75 -42.60 21.10
C LYS A 481 -35.12 -41.30 20.62
N SER A 482 -36.00 -40.32 20.46
CA SER A 482 -35.77 -38.88 20.54
C SER A 482 -35.05 -38.49 21.83
N TYR A 483 -34.22 -37.45 21.79
CA TYR A 483 -34.08 -36.53 22.92
C TYR A 483 -33.85 -35.10 22.42
N ASN A 484 -34.85 -34.28 22.78
CA ASN A 484 -34.93 -32.83 23.00
C ASN A 484 -34.45 -31.85 21.93
#